data_AF-A0A2D4JRI7-F1
#
_entry.id   AF-A0A2D4JRI7-F1
#
_cell.length_a   1.000
_cell.length_b   1.000
_cell.length_c   1.000
_cell.angle_alpha   90.00
_cell.angle_beta   90.00
_cell.angle_gamma   90.00
#
_symmetry.space_group_name_H-M   'P 1'
#
loop_
_entity.id
_entity.type
_entity.pdbx_description
1 polymer ?
#
loop_
_entity_poly.entity_id
_entity_poly.type
_entity_poly.pdbx_seq_one_letter_code
_entity_poly.pdbx_strand_id
1 'polypeptide(L)'
;AQLLSDDYGKDLTSVNILLKKQQLLENQMDVREKEVEGLKSQALALSQEDSNTVEVDGKLRSVEGKFTDLRAPLRERCGKLLASKEEHQFNRDLEDEIVS
;
A
#
# COMPACT_ATOMS: atom_id res chain seq x y z
N ALA A 1 3.73 13.68 3.04
CA ALA A 1 3.16 12.32 3.06
C ALA A 1 1.77 12.36 2.42
N GLN A 2 1.57 11.73 1.26
CA GLN A 2 0.28 11.71 0.54
C GLN A 2 -0.76 10.73 1.12
N LEU A 3 -0.38 9.95 2.13
CA LEU A 3 -1.24 9.00 2.85
C LEU A 3 -2.27 9.65 3.79
N LEU A 4 -2.14 10.96 4.05
CA LEU A 4 -2.98 11.74 4.98
C LEU A 4 -3.96 12.68 4.26
N SER A 5 -4.04 12.64 2.93
CA SER A 5 -4.98 13.48 2.19
C SER A 5 -6.35 12.80 2.18
N ASP A 6 -7.32 13.37 2.90
CA ASP A 6 -8.72 12.90 3.01
C ASP A 6 -9.55 13.04 1.72
N ASP A 7 -8.89 13.02 0.55
CA ASP A 7 -9.56 13.16 -0.74
C ASP A 7 -9.77 11.75 -1.32
N TYR A 8 -10.95 11.17 -1.04
CA TYR A 8 -11.34 9.82 -1.48
C TYR A 8 -12.03 9.82 -2.85
N GLY A 9 -11.90 10.91 -3.62
CA GLY A 9 -12.50 11.07 -4.94
C GLY A 9 -13.88 11.71 -4.88
N LYS A 10 -14.10 12.68 -5.77
CA LYS A 10 -15.34 13.49 -5.86
C LYS A 10 -16.37 12.91 -6.84
N ASP A 11 -15.97 11.93 -7.63
CA ASP A 11 -16.77 11.27 -8.66
C ASP A 11 -16.18 9.88 -8.94
N LEU A 12 -16.95 9.02 -9.61
CA LEU A 12 -16.53 7.66 -9.91
C LEU A 12 -15.21 7.59 -10.69
N THR A 13 -14.91 8.58 -11.54
CA THR A 13 -13.67 8.63 -12.32
C THR A 13 -12.46 8.84 -11.42
N SER A 14 -12.52 9.86 -10.55
CA SER A 14 -11.46 10.20 -9.61
C SER A 14 -11.23 9.09 -8.59
N VAL A 15 -12.29 8.46 -8.07
CA VAL A 15 -12.19 7.29 -7.17
C VAL A 15 -11.46 6.13 -7.85
N ASN A 16 -11.82 5.79 -9.09
CA ASN A 16 -11.17 4.70 -9.83
C ASN A 16 -9.69 4.99 -10.12
N ILE A 17 -9.32 6.26 -10.37
CA ILE A 17 -7.91 6.67 -10.50
C ILE A 17 -7.17 6.48 -9.19
N LEU A 18 -7.77 6.86 -8.06
CA LEU A 18 -7.17 6.70 -6.73
C LEU A 18 -7.01 5.22 -6.35
N LEU A 19 -7.98 4.37 -6.67
CA LEU A 19 -7.89 2.92 -6.49
C LEU A 19 -6.76 2.30 -7.32
N LYS A 20 -6.58 2.72 -8.58
CA LYS A 20 -5.44 2.26 -9.39
C LYS A 20 -4.10 2.66 -8.77
N LYS A 21 -4.00 3.87 -8.24
CA LYS A 21 -2.79 4.33 -7.51
C LYS A 21 -2.57 3.53 -6.22
N GLN A 22 -3.63 3.22 -5.48
CA GLN A 22 -3.58 2.37 -4.30
C GLN A 22 -3.03 0.97 -4.65
N GLN A 23 -3.55 0.34 -5.71
CA GLN A 23 -3.05 -0.97 -6.16
C GLN A 23 -1.57 -0.92 -6.55
N LEU A 24 -1.12 0.15 -7.20
CA LEU A 24 0.29 0.32 -7.55
C LEU A 24 1.18 0.40 -6.29
N LEU A 25 0.72 1.15 -5.28
CA LEU A 25 1.44 1.27 -4.01
C LEU A 25 1.50 -0.07 -3.28
N GLU A 26 0.40 -0.83 -3.23
CA GLU A 26 0.36 -2.16 -2.63
C GLU A 26 1.30 -3.13 -3.35
N ASN A 27 1.30 -3.14 -4.68
CA ASN A 27 2.23 -3.98 -5.46
C ASN A 27 3.70 -3.60 -5.20
N GLN A 28 4.00 -2.31 -5.08
CA GLN A 28 5.35 -1.85 -4.75
C GLN A 28 5.75 -2.32 -3.35
N MET A 29 4.83 -2.31 -2.39
CA MET A 29 5.10 -2.82 -1.05
C MET A 29 5.44 -4.31 -1.08
N ASP A 30 4.67 -5.11 -1.80
CA ASP A 30 4.90 -6.56 -1.94
C ASP A 30 6.27 -6.87 -2.58
N VAL A 31 6.67 -6.11 -3.61
CA VAL A 31 7.98 -6.28 -4.25
C VAL A 31 9.10 -5.98 -3.27
N ARG A 32 8.99 -4.88 -2.52
CA ARG A 32 10.01 -4.48 -1.55
C ARG A 32 10.10 -5.45 -0.37
N GLU A 33 8.98 -6.01 0.10
CA GLU A 33 8.99 -7.04 1.14
C GLU A 33 9.80 -8.27 0.70
N LYS A 34 9.63 -8.71 -0.55
CA LYS A 34 10.42 -9.81 -1.14
C LYS A 34 11.91 -9.45 -1.29
N GLU A 35 12.22 -8.22 -1.69
CA GLU A 35 13.61 -7.75 -1.76
C GLU A 35 14.29 -7.79 -0.38
N VAL A 36 13.57 -7.35 0.66
CA VAL A 36 14.02 -7.36 2.06
C VAL A 36 14.26 -8.80 2.55
N GLU A 37 13.35 -9.73 2.27
CA GLU A 37 13.51 -11.14 2.59
C GLU A 37 14.72 -11.78 1.87
N GLY A 38 14.92 -11.44 0.59
CA GLY A 38 16.08 -11.88 -0.18
C GLY A 38 17.40 -11.33 0.36
N LEU A 39 17.43 -10.07 0.81
CA LEU A 39 18.61 -9.47 1.44
C LEU A 39 18.91 -10.11 2.80
N LYS A 40 17.88 -10.40 3.60
CA LYS A 40 18.02 -11.10 4.88
C LYS A 40 18.64 -12.49 4.69
N SER A 41 18.17 -13.23 3.68
CA SER A 41 18.69 -14.55 3.36
C SER A 41 20.15 -14.51 2.93
N GLN A 42 20.54 -13.53 2.10
CA GLN A 42 21.94 -13.32 1.71
C GLN A 42 22.82 -12.92 2.89
N ALA A 43 22.34 -12.02 3.76
CA ALA A 43 23.07 -11.60 4.95
C ALA A 43 23.32 -12.77 5.92
N LEU A 44 22.33 -13.65 6.10
CA LEU A 44 22.46 -14.88 6.90
C LEU A 44 23.51 -15.83 6.32
N ALA A 45 23.56 -16.00 5.00
CA ALA A 45 24.56 -16.83 4.33
C ALA A 45 25.98 -16.25 4.51
N LEU A 46 26.14 -14.94 4.33
CA LEU A 46 27.43 -14.25 4.45
C LEU A 46 27.90 -14.11 5.91
N SER A 47 26.98 -14.07 6.88
CA SER A 47 27.28 -14.06 8.31
C SER A 47 28.03 -15.31 8.79
N GLN A 48 27.99 -16.40 8.02
CA GLN A 48 28.78 -17.59 8.33
C GLN A 48 30.25 -17.42 7.92
N GLU A 49 30.59 -16.41 7.11
CA GLU A 49 31.94 -16.17 6.58
C GLU A 49 32.61 -14.89 7.13
N ASP A 50 31.88 -13.86 7.59
CA ASP A 50 32.49 -12.60 8.07
C ASP A 50 31.68 -11.81 9.12
N SER A 51 32.38 -11.03 9.96
CA SER A 51 31.88 -10.27 11.12
C SER A 51 31.10 -8.97 10.80
N ASN A 52 30.82 -8.66 9.52
CA ASN A 52 30.29 -7.36 9.09
C ASN A 52 28.75 -7.26 9.08
N THR A 53 28.08 -8.08 9.89
CA THR A 53 26.63 -8.37 9.81
C THR A 53 25.73 -7.39 10.57
N VAL A 54 26.30 -6.63 11.52
CA VAL A 54 25.54 -5.77 12.46
C VAL A 54 24.88 -4.58 11.77
N GLU A 55 25.55 -3.96 10.79
CA GLU A 55 25.01 -2.77 10.08
C GLU A 55 23.86 -3.16 9.13
N VAL A 56 23.97 -4.31 8.47
CA VAL A 56 22.94 -4.87 7.58
C VAL A 56 21.65 -5.16 8.36
N ASP A 57 21.79 -5.77 9.53
CA ASP A 57 20.70 -6.06 10.46
C ASP A 57 19.94 -4.80 10.93
N GLY A 58 20.67 -3.72 11.25
CA GLY A 58 20.06 -2.46 11.66
C GLY A 58 19.20 -1.84 10.56
N LYS A 59 19.68 -1.87 9.32
CA LYS A 59 18.96 -1.31 8.17
C LYS A 59 17.75 -2.15 7.79
N LEU A 60 17.87 -3.47 7.86
CA LEU A 60 16.77 -4.40 7.63
C LEU A 60 15.61 -4.16 8.61
N ARG A 61 15.92 -4.09 9.91
CA ARG A 61 14.91 -3.79 10.95
C ARG A 61 14.21 -2.46 10.75
N SER A 62 14.94 -1.42 10.33
CA SER A 62 14.34 -0.11 10.03
C SER A 62 13.37 -0.17 8.85
N VAL A 63 13.69 -0.97 7.84
CA VAL A 63 12.84 -1.16 6.67
C VAL A 63 11.58 -1.97 7.06
N GLU A 64 11.73 -3.12 7.73
CA GLU A 64 10.62 -3.94 8.25
C GLU A 64 9.66 -3.13 9.15
N GLY A 65 10.20 -2.26 10.01
CA GLY A 65 9.41 -1.36 10.85
C GLY A 65 8.54 -0.41 10.02
N LYS A 66 9.13 0.27 9.03
CA LYS A 66 8.39 1.16 8.12
C LYS A 66 7.31 0.42 7.33
N PHE A 67 7.56 -0.82 6.91
CA PHE A 67 6.55 -1.65 6.25
C PHE A 67 5.35 -1.90 7.15
N THR A 68 5.62 -2.26 8.40
CA THR A 68 4.59 -2.52 9.42
C THR A 68 3.75 -1.26 9.68
N ASP A 69 4.41 -0.11 9.82
CA ASP A 69 3.76 1.18 10.08
C ASP A 69 2.89 1.67 8.91
N LEU A 70 3.26 1.34 7.67
CA LEU A 70 2.53 1.74 6.47
C LEU A 70 1.36 0.82 6.11
N ARG A 71 1.36 -0.43 6.58
CA ARG A 71 0.36 -1.43 6.20
C ARG A 71 -1.04 -1.10 6.72
N ALA A 72 -1.14 -0.64 7.97
CA ALA A 72 -2.41 -0.20 8.55
C ALA A 72 -3.03 1.00 7.81
N PRO A 73 -2.32 2.13 7.61
CA PRO A 73 -2.89 3.28 6.90
C PRO A 73 -3.19 2.99 5.42
N LEU A 74 -2.41 2.13 4.76
CA LEU A 74 -2.74 1.70 3.39
C LEU A 74 -4.06 0.92 3.34
N ARG A 75 -4.27 -0.01 4.28
CA ARG A 75 -5.52 -0.78 4.36
C ARG A 75 -6.71 0.12 4.67
N GLU A 76 -6.56 1.05 5.61
CA GLU A 76 -7.60 2.01 5.95
C GLU A 76 -7.99 2.86 4.73
N ARG A 77 -6.99 3.39 4.01
CA ARG A 77 -7.21 4.16 2.79
C ARG A 77 -7.90 3.35 1.70
N CYS A 78 -7.53 2.08 1.52
CA CYS A 78 -8.18 1.18 0.56
C CYS A 78 -9.68 0.99 0.90
N GLY A 79 -10.00 0.76 2.18
CA GLY A 79 -11.38 0.66 2.65
C GLY A 79 -12.21 1.92 2.36
N LYS A 80 -11.66 3.11 2.64
CA LYS A 80 -12.34 4.39 2.38
C LYS A 80 -12.55 4.65 0.88
N LEU A 81 -11.59 4.27 0.03
CA LEU A 81 -11.74 4.39 -1.43
C LEU A 81 -12.81 3.45 -2.00
N LEU A 82 -12.92 2.23 -1.45
CA LEU A 82 -13.97 1.28 -1.85
C LEU A 82 -15.36 1.76 -1.42
N ALA A 83 -15.50 2.25 -0.18
CA ALA A 83 -16.76 2.84 0.28
C ALA A 83 -17.19 4.04 -0.57
N SER A 84 -16.25 4.95 -0.89
CA SER A 84 -16.50 6.07 -1.81
C SER A 84 -16.96 5.57 -3.18
N LYS A 85 -16.31 4.52 -3.72
CA LYS A 85 -16.72 3.92 -5.00
C LYS A 85 -18.16 3.41 -4.96
N GLU A 86 -18.54 2.69 -3.89
CA GLU A 86 -19.89 2.15 -3.73
C GLU A 86 -20.94 3.27 -3.65
N GLU A 87 -20.67 4.34 -2.91
CA GLU A 87 -21.54 5.52 -2.83
C GLU A 87 -21.76 6.16 -4.22
N HIS A 88 -20.67 6.43 -4.95
CA HIS A 88 -20.76 7.02 -6.29
C HIS A 88 -21.44 6.10 -7.31
N GLN A 89 -21.26 4.78 -7.19
CA GLN A 89 -21.95 3.81 -8.05
C GLN A 89 -23.45 3.78 -7.75
N PHE A 90 -23.81 3.69 -6.47
CA PHE A 90 -25.21 3.68 -6.05
C PHE A 90 -25.96 4.94 -6.51
N ASN A 91 -25.37 6.13 -6.34
CA ASN A 91 -26.00 7.38 -6.76
C ASN A 91 -26.26 7.41 -8.28
N ARG A 92 -25.30 6.95 -9.08
CA ARG A 92 -25.47 6.90 -10.55
C ARG A 92 -26.53 5.87 -10.94
N ASP A 93 -26.52 4.69 -10.32
CA ASP A 93 -27.49 3.64 -10.65
C ASP A 93 -28.92 4.09 -10.28
N LEU A 94 -29.10 4.85 -9.17
CA LEU A 94 -30.37 5.51 -8.85
C LEU A 94 -30.78 6.57 -9.88
N GLU A 95 -29.85 7.42 -10.33
CA GLU A 95 -30.12 8.41 -11.37
C GLU A 95 -30.59 7.75 -12.67
N ASP A 96 -29.95 6.65 -13.07
CA ASP A 96 -30.33 5.87 -14.25
C ASP A 96 -31.73 5.24 -14.09
N GLU A 97 -32.09 4.73 -12.91
CA GLU A 97 -33.44 4.20 -12.62
C GLU A 97 -34.53 5.29 -12.57
N ILE A 98 -34.22 6.51 -12.12
CA ILE A 98 -35.16 7.64 -12.08
C ILE A 98 -35.42 8.22 -13.47
N VAL A 99 -34.41 8.20 -14.34
CA VAL A 99 -34.48 8.75 -15.70
C VAL A 99 -35.04 7.74 -16.72
N SER A 100 -35.05 6.44 -16.37
CA SER A 100 -35.67 5.35 -17.16
C SER A 100 -37.19 5.29 -17.03
#